data_AF-A8ZUX7-F1
#
_entry.id   AF-A8ZUX7-F1
#
_cell.length_a   1.000
_cell.length_b   1.000
_cell.length_c   1.000
_cell.angle_alpha   90.00
_cell.angle_beta   90.00
_cell.angle_gamma   90.00
#
_symmetry.space_group_name_H-M   'P 1'
#
loop_
_entity.id
_entity.type
_entity.pdbx_description
1 polymer ?
#
loop_
_entity_poly.entity_id
_entity_poly.type
_entity_poly.pdbx_seq_one_letter_code
_entity_poly.pdbx_strand_id
1 'polypeptide(L)'
;MQPLYETAMELTGKLKAARLQAATLSKNLTETEYRLKVKKAGIERALIKQVKNEKLLGNTLEDRTRIFTLALDADTDYQDLLRRHTDLTMELEQAKIEASFMRDRLTVTLAAMKAGEATE
;
A
#
# COMPACT_ATOMS: atom_id res chain seq x y z
N MET A 1 -15.85 37.02 8.39
CA MET A 1 -14.94 35.90 8.68
C MET A 1 -13.64 36.15 7.94
N GLN A 2 -12.49 36.08 8.62
CA GLN A 2 -11.19 36.27 7.96
C GLN A 2 -10.96 35.12 6.95
N PRO A 3 -10.56 35.42 5.70
CA PRO A 3 -10.46 34.43 4.61
C PRO A 3 -9.51 33.24 4.89
N LEU A 4 -8.59 33.41 5.85
CA LEU A 4 -7.69 32.33 6.30
C LEU A 4 -8.39 31.28 7.17
N TYR A 5 -9.45 31.63 7.90
CA TYR A 5 -10.21 30.68 8.72
C TYR A 5 -10.97 29.67 7.85
N GLU A 6 -11.62 30.13 6.79
CA GLU A 6 -12.31 29.24 5.82
C GLU A 6 -11.30 28.32 5.13
N THR A 7 -10.15 28.86 4.72
CA THR A 7 -9.05 28.08 4.13
C THR A 7 -8.50 27.02 5.10
N ALA A 8 -8.32 27.36 6.37
CA ALA A 8 -7.82 26.43 7.39
C ALA A 8 -8.83 25.30 7.68
N MET A 9 -10.14 25.62 7.72
CA MET A 9 -11.19 24.62 7.88
C MET A 9 -11.22 23.65 6.69
N GLU A 10 -11.15 24.18 5.46
CA GLU A 10 -11.10 23.35 4.25
C GLU A 10 -9.88 22.42 4.24
N LEU A 11 -8.69 22.96 4.55
CA LEU A 11 -7.45 22.18 4.64
C LEU A 11 -7.53 21.09 5.71
N THR A 12 -8.17 21.38 6.85
CA THR A 12 -8.39 20.39 7.91
C THR A 12 -9.28 19.25 7.43
N GLY A 13 -10.36 19.58 6.69
CA GLY A 13 -11.24 18.59 6.06
C GLY A 13 -10.50 17.69 5.07
N LYS A 14 -9.73 18.31 4.16
CA LYS A 14 -8.91 17.59 3.16
C LYS A 14 -7.86 16.71 3.81
N LEU A 15 -7.17 17.21 4.85
CA LEU A 15 -6.18 16.43 5.60
C LEU A 15 -6.81 15.21 6.27
N LYS A 16 -8.00 15.36 6.87
CA LYS A 16 -8.73 14.24 7.48
C LYS A 16 -9.10 13.18 6.44
N ALA A 17 -9.61 13.60 5.28
CA ALA A 17 -9.95 12.70 4.18
C ALA A 17 -8.71 11.94 3.66
N ALA A 18 -7.60 12.64 3.40
CA ALA A 18 -6.35 12.04 2.95
C ALA A 18 -5.79 11.02 3.95
N ARG A 19 -5.82 11.34 5.25
CA ARG A 19 -5.41 10.40 6.31
C ARG A 19 -6.29 9.14 6.36
N LEU A 20 -7.60 9.30 6.21
CA LEU A 20 -8.53 8.16 6.19
C LEU A 20 -8.27 7.29 4.96
N GLN A 21 -8.02 7.89 3.80
CA GLN A 21 -7.68 7.17 2.58
C GLN A 21 -6.38 6.37 2.75
N ALA A 22 -5.31 7.00 3.26
CA ALA A 22 -4.05 6.31 3.53
C ALA A 22 -4.23 5.15 4.52
N ALA A 23 -5.01 5.33 5.59
CA ALA A 23 -5.31 4.25 6.54
C ALA A 23 -6.09 3.09 5.89
N THR A 24 -7.05 3.41 5.02
CA THR A 24 -7.84 2.42 4.28
C THR A 24 -6.98 1.63 3.30
N LEU A 25 -6.13 2.33 2.53
CA LEU A 25 -5.19 1.70 1.61
C LEU A 25 -4.19 0.81 2.34
N SER A 26 -3.66 1.27 3.49
CA SER A 26 -2.77 0.46 4.33
C SER A 26 -3.44 -0.83 4.81
N LYS A 27 -4.71 -0.77 5.25
CA LYS A 27 -5.46 -1.97 5.63
C LYS A 27 -5.62 -2.94 4.46
N ASN A 28 -6.02 -2.42 3.30
CA ASN A 28 -6.21 -3.23 2.10
C ASN A 28 -4.90 -3.86 1.61
N LEU A 29 -3.78 -3.14 1.74
CA LEU A 29 -2.45 -3.65 1.42
C LEU A 29 -2.09 -4.82 2.33
N THR A 30 -2.26 -4.69 3.65
CA THR A 30 -2.00 -5.78 4.60
C THR A 30 -2.87 -7.02 4.32
N GLU A 31 -4.13 -6.83 3.98
CA GLU A 31 -5.01 -7.95 3.59
C GLU A 31 -4.52 -8.62 2.30
N THR A 32 -4.08 -7.84 1.32
CA THR A 32 -3.54 -8.35 0.05
C THR A 32 -2.23 -9.09 0.25
N GLU A 33 -1.32 -8.59 1.11
CA GLU A 33 -0.08 -9.26 1.49
C GLU A 33 -0.35 -10.62 2.15
N TYR A 34 -1.35 -10.69 3.03
CA TYR A 34 -1.77 -11.96 3.63
C TYR A 34 -2.27 -12.94 2.58
N ARG A 35 -3.14 -12.48 1.66
CA ARG A 35 -3.65 -13.31 0.55
C ARG A 35 -2.52 -13.81 -0.35
N LEU A 36 -1.54 -12.97 -0.69
CA LEU A 36 -0.35 -13.36 -1.45
C LEU A 36 0.43 -14.48 -0.75
N LYS A 37 0.68 -14.36 0.55
CA LYS A 37 1.37 -15.39 1.35
C LYS A 37 0.62 -16.72 1.32
N VAL A 38 -0.69 -16.69 1.53
CA VAL A 38 -1.55 -17.89 1.50
C VAL A 38 -1.57 -18.52 0.10
N LYS A 39 -1.73 -17.72 -0.95
CA LYS A 39 -1.77 -18.20 -2.33
C LYS A 39 -0.43 -18.82 -2.75
N LYS A 40 0.69 -18.16 -2.43
CA LYS A 40 2.05 -18.69 -2.65
C LYS A 40 2.24 -20.06 -1.98
N ALA A 41 1.91 -20.18 -0.70
CA ALA A 41 2.00 -21.45 0.03
C ALA A 41 1.07 -22.53 -0.56
N GLY A 42 -0.10 -22.13 -1.07
CA GLY A 42 -1.03 -23.02 -1.77
C GLY A 42 -0.43 -23.60 -3.06
N ILE A 43 0.21 -22.77 -3.87
CA ILE A 43 0.89 -23.16 -5.12
C ILE A 43 2.07 -24.09 -4.81
N GLU A 44 2.91 -23.72 -3.84
CA GLU A 44 4.04 -24.56 -3.39
C GLU A 44 3.56 -25.94 -2.95
N ARG A 45 2.51 -25.99 -2.13
CA ARG A 45 1.92 -27.25 -1.66
C ARG A 45 1.34 -28.08 -2.80
N ALA A 46 0.68 -27.45 -3.77
CA ALA A 46 0.10 -28.14 -4.93
C ALA A 46 1.19 -28.80 -5.77
N LEU A 47 2.29 -28.08 -6.05
CA LEU A 47 3.46 -28.61 -6.74
C LEU A 47 4.08 -29.81 -6.02
N ILE A 48 4.38 -29.66 -4.73
CA ILE A 48 4.96 -30.75 -3.93
C ILE A 48 4.05 -31.98 -3.94
N LYS A 49 2.73 -31.78 -3.86
CA LYS A 49 1.75 -32.88 -3.93
C LYS A 49 1.77 -33.59 -5.28
N GLN A 50 1.91 -32.85 -6.39
CA GLN A 50 1.98 -33.44 -7.73
C GLN A 50 3.20 -34.34 -7.90
N VAL A 51 4.37 -33.91 -7.41
CA VAL A 51 5.61 -34.71 -7.49
C VAL A 51 5.82 -35.64 -6.29
N LYS A 52 4.90 -35.65 -5.33
CA LYS A 52 4.90 -36.42 -4.06
C LYS A 52 6.05 -36.11 -3.09
N ASN A 53 7.06 -35.34 -3.49
CA ASN A 53 8.18 -34.93 -2.65
C ASN A 53 8.86 -33.68 -3.24
N GLU A 54 9.14 -32.69 -2.40
CA GLU A 54 9.82 -31.45 -2.80
C GLU A 54 11.20 -31.69 -3.45
N LYS A 55 11.95 -32.68 -2.95
CA LYS A 55 13.27 -33.03 -3.51
C LYS A 55 13.19 -33.54 -4.95
N LEU A 56 12.02 -33.97 -5.40
CA LEU A 56 11.77 -34.43 -6.77
C LEU A 56 11.40 -33.30 -7.72
N LEU A 57 11.20 -32.07 -7.23
CA LEU A 57 11.01 -30.90 -8.10
C LEU A 57 12.28 -30.61 -8.89
N GLY A 58 13.45 -30.70 -8.26
CA GLY A 58 14.72 -30.40 -8.92
C GLY A 58 15.91 -30.94 -8.12
N ASN A 59 16.97 -31.29 -8.85
CA ASN A 59 18.17 -31.91 -8.29
C ASN A 59 18.93 -30.93 -7.37
N THR A 60 18.95 -29.65 -7.75
CA THR A 60 19.58 -28.58 -6.96
C THR A 60 18.54 -27.69 -6.28
N LEU A 61 18.99 -26.86 -5.32
CA LEU A 61 18.14 -25.84 -4.72
C LEU A 61 17.71 -24.76 -5.74
N GLU A 62 18.60 -24.43 -6.67
CA GLU A 62 18.34 -23.45 -7.74
C GLU A 62 17.25 -23.94 -8.69
N ASP A 63 17.31 -25.21 -9.10
CA ASP A 63 16.26 -25.82 -9.94
C ASP A 63 14.89 -25.77 -9.27
N ARG A 64 14.84 -26.14 -7.98
CA ARG A 64 13.59 -26.08 -7.20
C ARG A 64 13.06 -24.66 -7.11
N THR A 65 13.92 -23.69 -6.84
CA THR A 65 13.56 -22.27 -6.78
C THR A 65 13.01 -21.79 -8.12
N ARG A 66 13.67 -22.13 -9.23
CA ARG A 66 13.23 -21.78 -10.58
C ARG A 66 11.86 -22.37 -10.90
N ILE A 67 11.62 -23.62 -10.55
CA ILE A 67 10.32 -24.29 -10.77
C ILE A 67 9.21 -23.62 -9.95
N PHE A 68 9.49 -23.28 -8.69
CA PHE A 68 8.53 -22.53 -7.88
C PHE A 68 8.22 -21.16 -8.50
N THR A 69 9.24 -20.41 -8.93
CA THR A 69 9.04 -19.11 -9.59
C THR A 69 8.18 -19.26 -10.84
N LEU A 70 8.47 -20.23 -11.72
CA LEU A 70 7.69 -20.45 -12.93
C LEU A 70 6.23 -20.81 -12.64
N ALA A 71 5.96 -21.57 -11.57
CA ALA A 71 4.59 -21.88 -11.19
C ALA A 71 3.84 -20.68 -10.61
N LEU A 72 4.53 -19.80 -9.87
CA LEU A 72 3.96 -18.52 -9.43
C LEU A 72 3.69 -17.60 -10.62
N ASP A 73 4.56 -17.58 -11.61
CA ASP A 73 4.39 -16.81 -12.85
C ASP A 73 3.23 -17.33 -13.71
N ALA A 74 2.98 -18.64 -13.68
CA ALA A 74 1.89 -19.27 -14.41
C ALA A 74 0.52 -19.15 -13.73
N ASP A 75 0.47 -18.90 -12.41
CA ASP A 75 -0.80 -18.76 -11.67
C ASP A 75 -1.37 -17.35 -11.83
N THR A 76 -2.47 -17.22 -12.59
CA THR A 76 -3.07 -15.91 -12.92
C THR A 76 -3.59 -15.18 -11.69
N ASP A 77 -4.21 -15.89 -10.73
CA ASP A 77 -4.73 -15.26 -9.52
C ASP A 77 -3.60 -14.67 -8.67
N TYR A 78 -2.46 -15.38 -8.57
CA TYR A 78 -1.29 -14.90 -7.87
C TYR A 78 -0.71 -13.66 -8.54
N GLN A 79 -0.63 -13.65 -9.88
CA GLN A 79 -0.16 -12.48 -10.63
C GLN A 79 -1.12 -11.29 -10.49
N ASP A 80 -2.43 -11.52 -10.49
CA ASP A 80 -3.42 -10.46 -10.28
C ASP A 80 -3.36 -9.90 -8.85
N LEU A 81 -3.14 -10.75 -7.84
CA LEU A 81 -2.88 -10.31 -6.47
C LEU A 81 -1.58 -9.50 -6.37
N LEU A 82 -0.54 -9.90 -7.11
CA LEU A 82 0.76 -9.21 -7.11
C LEU A 82 0.66 -7.82 -7.77
N ARG A 83 -0.10 -7.71 -8.86
CA ARG A 83 -0.44 -6.42 -9.49
C ARG A 83 -1.23 -5.55 -8.51
N ARG A 84 -2.28 -6.09 -7.90
CA ARG A 84 -3.09 -5.36 -6.93
C ARG A 84 -2.28 -4.86 -5.74
N HIS A 85 -1.36 -5.68 -5.24
CA HIS A 85 -0.42 -5.28 -4.19
C HIS A 85 0.46 -4.11 -4.64
N THR A 86 1.00 -4.17 -5.85
CA THR A 86 1.84 -3.12 -6.43
C THR A 86 1.06 -1.80 -6.56
N ASP A 87 -0.15 -1.86 -7.13
CA ASP A 87 -1.03 -0.70 -7.26
C ASP A 87 -1.36 -0.08 -5.90
N LEU A 88 -1.78 -0.90 -4.93
CA LEU A 88 -2.08 -0.44 -3.57
C LEU A 88 -0.87 0.19 -2.88
N THR A 89 0.33 -0.33 -3.12
CA THR A 89 1.57 0.25 -2.57
C THR A 89 1.82 1.64 -3.14
N MET A 90 1.66 1.79 -4.46
CA MET A 90 1.82 3.09 -5.14
C MET A 90 0.74 4.09 -4.69
N GLU A 91 -0.53 3.67 -4.65
CA GLU A 91 -1.65 4.48 -4.17
C GLU A 91 -1.44 4.93 -2.72
N LEU A 92 -0.92 4.04 -1.85
CA LEU A 92 -0.66 4.36 -0.46
C LEU A 92 0.42 5.44 -0.32
N GLU A 93 1.52 5.34 -1.05
CA GLU A 93 2.57 6.37 -0.97
C GLU A 93 2.10 7.70 -1.52
N GLN A 94 1.33 7.70 -2.60
CA GLN A 94 0.70 8.92 -3.10
C GLN A 94 -0.22 9.55 -2.03
N ALA A 95 -1.08 8.75 -1.38
CA ALA A 95 -1.97 9.24 -0.33
C ALA A 95 -1.20 9.79 0.89
N LYS A 96 -0.06 9.18 1.27
CA LYS A 96 0.79 9.70 2.35
C LYS A 96 1.43 11.04 1.97
N ILE A 97 1.91 11.17 0.73
CA ILE A 97 2.47 12.43 0.21
C ILE A 97 1.41 13.54 0.25
N GLU A 98 0.20 13.26 -0.22
CA GLU A 98 -0.91 14.21 -0.19
C GLU A 98 -1.28 14.62 1.24
N ALA A 99 -1.33 13.66 2.18
CA ALA A 99 -1.57 13.95 3.59
C ALA A 99 -0.47 14.85 4.18
N SER A 100 0.80 14.61 3.84
CA SER A 100 1.91 15.48 4.26
C SER A 100 1.75 16.89 3.69
N PHE A 101 1.49 17.00 2.40
CA PHE A 101 1.30 18.28 1.72
C PHE A 101 0.17 19.10 2.35
N MET A 102 -0.98 18.48 2.63
CA MET A 102 -2.11 19.16 3.28
C MET A 102 -1.77 19.60 4.71
N ARG A 103 -1.02 18.77 5.46
CA ARG A 103 -0.54 19.13 6.81
C ARG A 103 0.39 20.34 6.76
N ASP A 104 1.32 20.35 5.81
CA ASP A 104 2.32 21.41 5.71
C ASP A 104 1.65 22.73 5.29
N ARG A 105 0.70 22.68 4.34
CA ARG A 105 -0.14 23.83 3.99
C ARG A 105 -0.94 24.37 5.17
N LEU A 106 -1.60 23.49 5.93
CA LEU A 106 -2.37 23.89 7.10
C LEU A 106 -1.46 24.56 8.15
N THR A 107 -0.25 24.04 8.35
CA THR A 107 0.74 24.59 9.29
C THR A 107 1.12 26.02 8.89
N VAL A 108 1.39 26.26 7.60
CA VAL A 108 1.70 27.60 7.08
C VAL A 108 0.50 28.53 7.24
N THR A 109 -0.71 28.09 6.90
CA THR A 109 -1.93 28.90 7.04
C THR A 109 -2.17 29.30 8.50
N LEU A 110 -2.04 28.37 9.44
CA LEU A 110 -2.20 28.66 10.87
C LEU A 110 -1.12 29.61 11.40
N ALA A 111 0.13 29.48 10.92
CA ALA A 111 1.19 30.41 11.27
C ALA A 111 0.91 31.82 10.75
N ALA A 112 0.42 31.96 9.51
CA ALA A 112 0.04 33.25 8.93
C ALA A 112 -1.13 33.91 9.69
N MET A 113 -2.12 33.12 10.13
CA MET A 113 -3.22 33.62 10.97
C MET A 113 -2.69 34.20 12.29
N LYS A 114 -1.82 33.45 12.99
CA LYS A 114 -1.20 33.92 14.25
C LYS A 114 -0.36 35.18 14.07
N ALA A 115 0.36 35.30 12.95
CA ALA A 115 1.16 36.48 12.66
C ALA A 115 0.28 37.72 12.39
N GLY A 116 -0.84 37.54 11.67
CA GLY A 116 -1.81 38.61 11.42
C GLY A 116 -2.51 39.09 12.70
N GLU A 117 -2.88 38.17 13.59
CA GLU A 117 -3.45 38.48 14.91
C GLU A 117 -2.48 39.22 15.84
N ALA A 118 -1.17 39.05 15.67
CA ALA A 118 -0.15 39.74 16.48
C ALA A 118 0.17 41.17 15.98
N THR A 119 -0.34 41.55 14.79
CA THR A 119 -0.13 42.86 14.16
C THR A 119 -1.34 43.80 14.24
N GLU A 120 -2.50 43.29 14.71
CA GLU A 120 -3.70 44.07 15.07
C GLU A 120 -3.71 44.42 16.56
#